data_AF-A0A0G1WGG6-F1
#
_entry.id   AF-A0A0G1WGG6-F1
#
_cell.length_a   1.000
_cell.length_b   1.000
_cell.length_c   1.000
_cell.angle_alpha   90.00
_cell.angle_beta   90.00
_cell.angle_gamma   90.00
#
_symmetry.space_group_name_H-M   'P 1'
#
loop_
_entity.id
_entity.type
_entity.pdbx_description
1 polymer ?
#
loop_
_entity_poly.entity_id
_entity_poly.type
_entity_poly.pdbx_seq_one_letter_code
_entity_poly.pdbx_strand_id
1 'polypeptide(L)'
;MRNIINISLPRAMAKQVNEAVKEGGFASKSEFFRYLVRLWDEEKLYRDVMEGERDIAAGIQQKCFARIRIFEDNPYDSRLRTHHLSGTLSGRQAFWIDFRYRVIFIIADEKGQHVAYFSAIGTHAIYD
;
A
#
# COMPACT_ATOMS: atom_id res chain seq x y z
N MET A 1 -9.40 19.26 15.96
CA MET A 1 -8.59 19.75 17.10
C MET A 1 -7.15 19.89 16.67
N ARG A 2 -6.40 20.87 17.20
CA ARG A 2 -4.96 21.00 16.94
C ARG A 2 -4.20 20.37 18.10
N ASN A 3 -3.23 19.50 17.78
CA ASN A 3 -2.30 18.96 18.77
C ASN A 3 -0.95 19.69 18.65
N ILE A 4 -0.31 19.98 19.78
CA ILE A 4 1.00 20.61 19.82
C ILE A 4 2.06 19.53 19.87
N ILE A 5 3.02 19.58 18.95
CA ILE A 5 4.19 18.70 18.91
C ILE A 5 5.42 19.57 19.19
N ASN A 6 6.16 19.24 20.25
CA ASN A 6 7.43 19.88 20.56
C ASN A 6 8.57 19.05 19.95
N ILE A 7 9.48 19.71 19.24
CA ILE A 7 10.59 19.05 18.55
C ILE A 7 11.89 19.72 19.01
N SER A 8 12.83 18.91 19.49
CA SER A 8 14.19 19.35 19.78
C SER A 8 15.06 19.17 18.54
N LEU A 9 15.74 20.24 18.12
CA LEU A 9 16.61 20.23 16.95
C LEU A 9 18.01 20.70 17.33
N PRO A 10 19.08 20.10 16.76
CA PRO A 10 20.43 20.64 16.88
C PRO A 10 20.47 22.09 16.41
N ARG A 11 21.30 22.93 17.05
CA ARG A 11 21.38 24.37 16.73
C ARG A 11 21.62 24.65 15.24
N ALA A 12 22.48 23.86 14.60
CA ALA A 12 22.77 23.98 13.16
C ALA A 12 21.52 23.76 12.31
N MET A 13 20.73 22.73 12.62
CA MET A 13 19.49 22.42 11.91
C MET A 13 18.40 23.48 12.18
N ALA A 14 18.28 23.96 13.42
CA ALA A 14 17.36 25.06 13.74
C ALA A 14 17.69 26.34 12.95
N LYS A 15 18.98 26.63 12.76
CA LYS A 15 19.44 27.75 11.91
C LYS A 15 19.02 27.54 10.44
N GLN A 16 19.25 26.34 9.89
CA GLN A 16 18.82 26.00 8.53
C GLN A 16 17.31 26.14 8.33
N VAL A 17 16.50 25.70 9.30
CA VAL A 17 15.03 25.89 9.25
C VAL A 17 14.66 27.37 9.24
N ASN A 18 15.35 28.20 10.01
CA ASN A 18 15.09 29.65 10.02
C ASN A 18 15.42 30.32 8.69
N GLU A 19 16.53 29.91 8.06
CA GLU A 19 16.96 30.38 6.75
C GLU A 19 15.95 29.94 5.67
N ALA A 20 15.60 28.66 5.62
CA ALA A 20 14.63 28.11 4.67
C ALA A 20 13.23 28.77 4.80
N VAL A 21 12.76 29.04 6.02
CA VAL A 21 11.51 29.77 6.26
C VAL A 21 11.55 31.17 5.64
N LYS A 22 12.68 31.87 5.78
CA LYS A 22 12.85 33.22 5.24
C LYS A 22 12.97 33.20 3.72
N GLU A 23 13.80 32.31 3.18
CA GLU A 23 14.05 32.18 1.74
C GLU A 23 12.81 31.74 0.97
N GLY A 24 12.05 30.79 1.53
CA GLY A 24 10.80 30.31 0.94
C GLY A 24 9.58 31.20 1.22
N GLY A 25 9.74 32.31 1.94
CA GLY A 25 8.64 33.25 2.23
C GLY A 25 7.54 32.67 3.12
N PHE A 26 7.85 31.69 3.98
CA PHE A 26 6.86 31.05 4.84
C PHE A 26 6.44 31.93 6.01
N ALA A 27 5.14 31.98 6.29
CA ALA A 27 4.59 32.79 7.38
C ALA A 27 5.09 32.37 8.78
N SER A 28 5.48 31.11 8.97
CA SER A 28 6.02 30.59 10.24
C SER A 28 6.76 29.27 10.04
N LYS A 29 7.52 28.84 11.06
CA LYS A 29 8.14 27.50 11.09
C LYS A 29 7.09 26.40 10.98
N SER A 30 5.95 26.57 11.65
CA SER A 30 4.87 25.61 11.61
C SER A 30 4.27 25.46 10.21
N GLU A 31 4.18 26.54 9.42
CA GLU A 31 3.73 26.44 8.03
C GLU A 31 4.78 25.76 7.15
N PHE A 32 6.06 26.08 7.35
CA PHE A 32 7.15 25.38 6.67
C PHE A 32 7.14 23.88 6.96
N PHE A 33 7.00 23.46 8.23
CA PHE A 33 6.89 22.03 8.57
C PHE A 33 5.62 21.38 7.99
N ARG A 34 4.47 22.07 7.97
CA ARG A 34 3.26 21.55 7.29
C ARG A 34 3.50 21.36 5.80
N TYR A 35 4.19 22.30 5.15
CA TYR A 35 4.57 22.19 3.76
C TYR A 35 5.48 20.98 3.53
N LEU A 36 6.50 20.78 4.36
CA LEU A 36 7.38 19.60 4.25
C LEU A 36 6.62 18.28 4.41
N VAL A 37 5.68 18.20 5.37
CA VAL A 37 4.84 17.01 5.53
C VAL A 37 3.97 16.78 4.29
N ARG A 38 3.33 17.83 3.76
CA ARG A 38 2.55 17.73 2.51
C ARG A 38 3.41 17.26 1.34
N LEU A 39 4.61 17.83 1.19
CA LEU A 39 5.55 17.46 0.13
C LEU A 39 5.98 15.99 0.25
N TRP A 40 6.23 15.52 1.47
CA TRP A 40 6.55 14.12 1.73
C TRP A 40 5.39 13.18 1.37
N ASP A 41 4.15 13.57 1.71
CA ASP A 41 2.96 12.81 1.34
C ASP A 41 2.70 12.84 -0.17
N GLU A 42 2.95 13.98 -0.84
CA GLU A 42 2.88 14.12 -2.30
C GLU A 42 3.90 13.23 -3.01
N GLU A 43 5.12 13.11 -2.49
CA GLU A 43 6.13 12.22 -3.06
C GLU A 43 5.71 10.75 -2.98
N LYS A 44 5.11 10.33 -1.85
CA LYS A 44 4.55 8.98 -1.73
C LYS A 44 3.43 8.76 -2.74
N LEU A 45 2.48 9.70 -2.82
CA LEU A 45 1.39 9.63 -3.77
C LEU A 45 1.89 9.54 -5.21
N TYR A 46 2.90 10.33 -5.57
CA TYR A 46 3.52 10.27 -6.89
C TYR A 46 4.11 8.89 -7.17
N ARG A 47 4.84 8.31 -6.22
CA ARG A 47 5.40 6.96 -6.38
C ARG A 47 4.30 5.91 -6.56
N ASP A 48 3.22 5.98 -5.79
CA ASP A 48 2.10 5.05 -5.88
C ASP A 48 1.39 5.15 -7.25
N VAL A 49 1.17 6.37 -7.74
CA VAL A 49 0.59 6.62 -9.07
C VAL A 49 1.50 6.07 -10.17
N MET A 50 2.80 6.35 -10.10
CA MET A 50 3.77 5.86 -11.09
C MET A 50 3.87 4.33 -11.08
N GLU A 51 3.74 3.68 -9.92
CA GLU A 51 3.66 2.22 -9.83
C GLU A 51 2.39 1.68 -10.48
N GLY A 52 1.24 2.30 -10.21
CA GLY A 52 -0.03 1.95 -10.85
C GLY A 52 0.02 2.08 -12.39
N GLU A 53 0.60 3.15 -12.92
CA GLU A 53 0.79 3.32 -14.37
C GLU A 53 1.64 2.20 -14.98
N ARG A 54 2.72 1.80 -14.28
CA ARG A 54 3.57 0.68 -14.71
C ARG A 54 2.83 -0.64 -14.68
N ASP A 55 2.00 -0.87 -13.66
CA ASP A 55 1.21 -2.09 -13.53
C ASP A 55 0.15 -2.21 -14.64
N ILE A 56 -0.50 -1.09 -14.97
CA ILE A 56 -1.43 -1.01 -16.09
C ILE A 56 -0.70 -1.31 -17.40
N ALA A 57 0.46 -0.66 -17.64
CA ALA A 57 1.27 -0.89 -18.83
C ALA A 57 1.79 -2.34 -18.93
N ALA A 58 2.11 -2.97 -17.80
CA ALA A 58 2.56 -4.37 -17.71
C ALA A 58 1.41 -5.40 -17.78
N GLY A 59 0.17 -4.93 -17.91
CA GLY A 59 -1.02 -5.75 -18.06
C GLY A 59 -1.39 -6.53 -16.79
N ILE A 60 -1.03 -6.03 -15.60
CA ILE A 60 -1.29 -6.71 -14.33
C ILE A 60 -2.78 -6.89 -14.09
N GLN A 61 -3.59 -5.89 -14.47
CA GLN A 61 -5.05 -5.97 -14.31
C GLN A 61 -5.66 -7.11 -15.13
N GLN A 62 -5.24 -7.29 -16.38
CA GLN A 62 -5.71 -8.37 -17.26
C GLN A 62 -5.27 -9.74 -16.73
N LYS A 63 -4.02 -9.85 -16.24
CA LYS A 63 -3.54 -11.06 -15.57
C LYS A 63 -4.37 -11.38 -14.32
N CYS A 64 -4.69 -10.37 -13.51
CA CYS A 64 -5.51 -10.54 -12.32
C CYS A 64 -6.89 -11.10 -12.68
N PHE A 65 -7.60 -10.50 -13.65
CA PHE A 65 -8.90 -11.02 -14.09
C PHE A 65 -8.82 -12.44 -14.66
N ALA A 66 -7.77 -12.76 -15.42
CA ALA A 66 -7.58 -14.12 -15.91
C ALA A 66 -7.40 -15.14 -14.77
N ARG A 67 -6.74 -14.74 -13.68
CA ARG A 67 -6.55 -15.57 -12.49
C ARG A 67 -7.83 -15.70 -11.67
N ILE A 68 -8.61 -14.62 -11.55
CA ILE A 68 -9.92 -14.66 -10.87
C ILE A 68 -10.86 -15.65 -11.57
N ARG A 69 -10.88 -15.70 -12.91
CA ARG A 69 -11.69 -16.70 -13.62
C ARG A 69 -11.30 -18.14 -13.29
N ILE A 70 -9.99 -18.42 -13.21
CA ILE A 70 -9.50 -19.74 -12.78
C ILE A 70 -9.92 -20.01 -11.32
N PHE A 71 -9.89 -18.99 -10.46
CA PHE A 71 -10.31 -19.09 -9.07
C PHE A 71 -11.81 -19.38 -8.92
N GLU A 72 -12.65 -18.73 -9.71
CA GLU A 72 -14.11 -18.96 -9.75
C GLU A 72 -14.45 -20.40 -10.11
N ASP A 73 -13.69 -21.01 -11.03
CA ASP A 73 -13.84 -22.44 -11.38
C ASP A 73 -13.29 -23.37 -10.28
N ASN A 74 -12.07 -23.11 -9.81
CA ASN A 74 -11.42 -23.88 -8.75
C ASN A 74 -10.38 -23.02 -7.99
N PRO A 75 -10.64 -22.64 -6.72
CA PRO A 75 -9.74 -21.79 -5.94
C PRO A 75 -8.40 -22.45 -5.58
N TYR A 76 -8.27 -23.77 -5.78
CA TYR A 76 -7.06 -24.56 -5.54
C TYR A 76 -6.46 -25.11 -6.83
N ASP A 77 -6.83 -24.56 -8.00
CA ASP A 77 -6.17 -24.92 -9.26
C ASP A 77 -4.66 -24.68 -9.17
N SER A 78 -3.87 -25.67 -9.60
CA SER A 78 -2.40 -25.63 -9.54
C SER A 78 -1.79 -24.38 -10.19
N ARG A 79 -2.46 -23.79 -11.18
CA ARG A 79 -2.03 -22.55 -11.85
C ARG A 79 -2.04 -21.37 -10.89
N LEU A 80 -2.95 -21.33 -9.93
CA LEU A 80 -3.10 -20.25 -8.94
C LEU A 80 -2.00 -20.28 -7.87
N ARG A 81 -1.39 -21.44 -7.62
CA ARG A 81 -0.37 -21.64 -6.57
C ARG A 81 -0.83 -21.12 -5.21
N THR A 82 -2.09 -21.41 -4.88
CA THR A 82 -2.73 -21.03 -3.62
C THR A 82 -1.95 -21.60 -2.43
N HIS A 83 -1.71 -20.79 -1.41
CA HIS A 83 -1.04 -21.19 -0.18
C HIS A 83 -1.59 -20.45 1.03
N HIS A 84 -1.49 -21.08 2.21
CA HIS A 84 -1.86 -20.46 3.48
C HIS A 84 -0.80 -19.44 3.90
N LEU A 85 -1.27 -18.38 4.55
CA LEU A 85 -0.41 -17.35 5.14
C LEU A 85 -0.12 -17.67 6.60
N SER A 86 1.03 -17.19 7.09
CA SER A 86 1.49 -17.35 8.47
C SER A 86 1.53 -16.02 9.22
N GLY A 87 1.79 -16.06 10.52
CA GLY A 87 1.97 -14.86 11.35
C GLY A 87 0.67 -14.10 11.59
N THR A 88 0.71 -12.76 11.49
CA THR A 88 -0.44 -11.86 11.68
C THR A 88 -1.57 -12.11 10.69
N LEU A 89 -1.27 -12.76 9.56
CA LEU A 89 -2.23 -13.10 8.52
C LEU A 89 -2.66 -14.58 8.57
N SER A 90 -2.34 -15.30 9.64
CA SER A 90 -2.79 -16.68 9.85
C SER A 90 -4.31 -16.82 9.68
N GLY A 91 -4.74 -17.91 9.05
CA GLY A 91 -6.14 -18.14 8.68
C GLY A 91 -6.55 -17.55 7.33
N ARG A 92 -5.67 -16.79 6.67
CA ARG A 92 -5.86 -16.33 5.29
C ARG A 92 -5.07 -17.17 4.28
N GLN A 93 -5.47 -17.08 3.03
CA GLN A 93 -4.82 -17.72 1.90
C GLN A 93 -4.44 -16.69 0.85
N ALA A 94 -3.47 -17.01 0.00
CA ALA A 94 -3.11 -16.17 -1.11
C ALA A 94 -2.87 -16.98 -2.38
N PHE A 95 -3.32 -16.45 -3.52
CA PHE A 95 -2.97 -16.98 -4.83
C PHE A 95 -2.17 -15.97 -5.66
N TRP A 96 -1.39 -16.48 -6.61
CA TRP A 96 -0.47 -15.70 -7.43
C TRP A 96 -1.18 -15.09 -8.62
N ILE A 97 -0.96 -13.79 -8.83
CA ILE A 97 -1.26 -13.14 -10.12
C ILE A 97 -0.08 -13.36 -11.05
N ASP A 98 1.10 -12.92 -10.59
CA ASP A 98 2.40 -13.16 -11.20
C ASP A 98 3.47 -13.31 -10.11
N PHE A 99 4.76 -13.18 -10.47
CA PHE A 99 5.84 -13.32 -9.50
C PHE A 99 5.81 -12.26 -8.40
N ARG A 100 5.24 -11.08 -8.65
CA ARG A 100 5.24 -9.94 -7.74
C ARG A 100 3.94 -9.85 -6.95
N TYR A 101 2.79 -10.03 -7.61
CA TYR A 101 1.46 -9.75 -7.08
C TYR A 101 0.71 -11.01 -6.62
N ARG A 102 -0.04 -10.84 -5.52
CA ARG A 102 -0.93 -11.87 -4.96
C ARG A 102 -2.27 -11.26 -4.54
N VAL A 103 -3.30 -12.10 -4.55
CA VAL A 103 -4.60 -11.80 -3.94
C VAL A 103 -4.71 -12.59 -2.65
N ILE A 104 -5.00 -11.89 -1.55
CA ILE A 104 -5.28 -12.50 -0.26
C ILE A 104 -6.78 -12.69 -0.10
N PHE A 105 -7.19 -13.86 0.36
CA PHE A 105 -8.60 -14.18 0.55
C PHE A 105 -8.84 -15.11 1.75
N ILE A 106 -10.10 -15.20 2.16
CA ILE A 106 -10.62 -16.23 3.05
C ILE A 106 -11.80 -16.92 2.37
N ILE A 107 -12.06 -18.17 2.76
CA ILE A 107 -13.31 -18.86 2.43
C ILE A 107 -14.10 -19.01 3.72
N ALA A 108 -15.38 -18.67 3.66
CA ALA A 108 -16.32 -18.82 4.76
C ALA A 108 -17.55 -19.61 4.30
N ASP A 109 -18.19 -20.30 5.24
CA ASP A 109 -19.47 -20.97 5.00
C ASP A 109 -20.62 -20.06 5.40
N GLU A 110 -21.40 -19.63 4.41
CA GLU A 110 -22.57 -18.79 4.62
C GLU A 110 -23.82 -19.45 4.10
N LYS A 111 -24.76 -19.76 5.02
CA LYS A 111 -26.06 -20.36 4.68
C LYS A 111 -25.94 -21.62 3.80
N GLY A 112 -24.88 -22.41 4.02
CA GLY A 112 -24.60 -23.63 3.26
C GLY A 112 -23.90 -23.40 1.91
N GLN A 113 -23.37 -22.21 1.66
CA GLN A 113 -22.57 -21.87 0.48
C GLN A 113 -21.16 -21.47 0.88
N HIS A 114 -20.15 -21.96 0.15
CA HIS A 114 -18.78 -21.49 0.28
C HIS A 114 -18.65 -20.11 -0.39
N VAL A 115 -18.35 -19.07 0.39
CA VAL A 115 -18.16 -17.69 -0.06
C VAL A 115 -16.69 -17.31 0.08
N ALA A 116 -16.11 -16.80 -1.00
CA ALA A 116 -14.75 -16.27 -0.99
C ALA A 116 -14.75 -14.74 -0.80
N TYR A 117 -13.97 -14.26 0.17
CA TYR A 117 -13.78 -12.85 0.42
C TYR A 117 -12.36 -12.42 0.04
N PHE A 118 -12.23 -11.61 -1.00
CA PHE A 118 -10.97 -11.00 -1.38
C PHE A 118 -10.64 -9.85 -0.44
N SER A 119 -9.61 -10.04 0.37
CA SER A 119 -9.21 -9.12 1.43
C SER A 119 -8.26 -8.03 0.94
N ALA A 120 -7.33 -8.38 0.03
CA ALA A 120 -6.35 -7.45 -0.50
C ALA A 120 -5.72 -7.97 -1.79
N ILE A 121 -5.19 -7.05 -2.59
CA ILE A 121 -4.32 -7.31 -3.74
C ILE A 121 -3.06 -6.46 -3.60
N GLY A 122 -1.90 -7.02 -3.93
CA GLY A 122 -0.65 -6.28 -3.79
C GLY A 122 0.58 -7.18 -3.90
N THR A 123 1.73 -6.59 -3.58
CA THR A 123 3.03 -7.24 -3.72
C THR A 123 3.36 -8.08 -2.47
N HIS A 124 4.63 -8.48 -2.30
CA HIS A 124 5.07 -9.10 -1.05
C HIS A 124 4.99 -8.14 0.15
N ALA A 125 4.83 -6.83 -0.09
CA ALA A 125 4.64 -5.83 0.96
C ALA A 125 3.28 -5.95 1.68
N ILE A 126 2.31 -6.76 1.21
CA ILE A 126 1.07 -6.99 1.98
C ILE A 126 1.33 -7.83 3.26
N TYR A 127 2.53 -8.40 3.40
CA TYR A 127 2.92 -9.16 4.59
C TYR A 127 3.54 -8.30 5.70
N ASP A 128 3.86 -7.03 5.42
CA ASP A 128 4.43 -6.05 6.35
C ASP A 128 3.33 -5.15 6.96
#